data_AF-A0A846NFJ2-F1
#
_entry.id   AF-A0A846NFJ2-F1
#
_cell.length_a   1.000
_cell.length_b   1.000
_cell.length_c   1.000
_cell.angle_alpha   90.00
_cell.angle_beta   90.00
_cell.angle_gamma   90.00
#
_symmetry.space_group_name_H-M   'P 1'
#
loop_
_entity.id
_entity.type
_entity.pdbx_description
1 polymer ?
#
loop_
_entity_poly.entity_id
_entity_poly.type
_entity_poly.pdbx_seq_one_letter_code
_entity_poly.pdbx_strand_id
1 'polypeptide(L)'
;MVSWNIVNKNVVIIVLLSALVISVFFNVSLLLQPSPLIGIVDHKKIGQGTDRAGQPVTWYTVSLWLVTEDEVNGYAVGETFAYIVDEEDYGQIEEGDVAKAIPLRDFKIDIVEIVRKTEPSISIVRSDGKCGDLEKPLLAFEREGENVILRYLESANVPCYRHVIDKSVILERWPPIIDITLKLESTSDVCVECIGTIETVLRVGPVPDGTEITVNGLSVTV
;
A
#
# COMPACT_ATOMS: atom_id res chain seq x y z
N MET A 1 15.32 50.35 48.73
CA MET A 1 14.49 49.13 48.65
C MET A 1 13.41 49.36 47.61
N VAL A 2 13.64 48.97 46.36
CA VAL A 2 12.65 49.09 45.29
C VAL A 2 11.89 47.77 45.22
N SER A 3 10.56 47.85 45.38
CA SER A 3 9.60 46.76 45.30
C SER A 3 9.63 46.09 43.91
N TRP A 4 10.48 45.08 43.74
CA TRP A 4 10.59 44.27 42.51
C TRP A 4 9.68 43.04 42.50
N ASN A 5 8.85 42.85 43.53
CA ASN A 5 8.19 41.56 43.79
C ASN A 5 6.75 41.41 43.29
N ILE A 6 6.09 42.48 42.84
CA ILE A 6 4.67 42.42 42.46
C ILE A 6 4.49 42.41 40.93
N VAL A 7 5.26 43.23 40.21
CA VAL A 7 5.16 43.30 38.74
C VAL A 7 5.59 41.99 38.08
N ASN A 8 6.60 41.30 38.62
CA ASN A 8 7.10 40.05 38.06
C ASN A 8 6.12 38.87 38.23
N LYS A 9 5.30 38.84 39.29
CA LYS A 9 4.36 37.73 39.52
C LYS A 9 3.19 37.74 38.54
N ASN A 10 2.63 38.92 38.25
CA ASN A 10 1.50 39.03 37.32
C ASN A 10 1.92 38.68 35.88
N VAL A 11 3.13 39.06 35.46
CA VAL A 11 3.66 38.70 34.14
C VAL A 11 3.85 37.19 34.02
N VAL A 12 4.44 36.54 35.02
CA VAL A 12 4.64 35.07 35.01
C VAL A 12 3.29 34.33 34.94
N ILE A 13 2.28 34.78 35.69
CA ILE A 13 0.94 34.17 35.67
C ILE A 13 0.29 34.31 34.29
N ILE A 14 0.38 35.47 33.65
CA ILE A 14 -0.18 35.69 32.29
C ILE A 14 0.54 34.80 31.25
N VAL A 15 1.86 34.68 31.34
CA VAL A 15 2.64 33.82 30.43
C VAL A 15 2.26 32.35 30.62
N LEU A 16 2.09 31.87 31.86
CA LEU A 16 1.68 30.49 32.13
C LEU A 16 0.24 30.21 31.66
N LEU A 17 -0.69 31.15 31.89
CA LEU A 17 -2.07 31.01 31.43
C LEU A 17 -2.18 31.01 29.90
N SER A 18 -1.45 31.89 29.21
CA SER A 18 -1.43 31.90 27.75
C SER A 18 -0.82 30.61 27.18
N ALA A 19 0.28 30.11 27.76
CA ALA A 19 0.86 28.83 27.37
C ALA A 19 -0.10 27.65 27.58
N LEU A 20 -0.85 27.64 28.68
CA LEU A 20 -1.87 26.63 28.95
C LEU A 20 -3.00 26.67 27.93
N VAL A 21 -3.54 27.87 27.63
CA VAL A 21 -4.62 28.04 26.65
C VAL A 21 -4.18 27.59 25.26
N ILE A 22 -2.96 27.95 24.84
CA ILE A 22 -2.40 27.52 23.56
C ILE A 22 -2.25 25.99 23.53
N SER A 23 -1.74 25.38 24.60
CA SER A 23 -1.58 23.93 24.69
C SER A 23 -2.92 23.19 24.61
N VAL A 24 -3.93 23.64 25.37
CA VAL A 24 -5.27 23.04 25.34
C VAL A 24 -5.90 23.21 23.96
N PHE A 25 -5.81 24.40 23.38
CA PHE A 25 -6.35 24.66 22.04
C PHE A 25 -5.70 23.76 20.98
N PHE A 26 -4.39 23.59 21.02
CA PHE A 26 -3.66 22.75 20.07
C PHE A 26 -4.04 21.27 20.22
N ASN A 27 -4.13 20.77 21.45
CA ASN A 27 -4.54 19.38 21.71
C ASN A 27 -5.99 19.11 21.29
N VAL A 28 -6.91 20.04 21.58
CA VAL A 28 -8.31 19.92 21.16
C VAL A 28 -8.44 19.99 19.64
N SER A 29 -7.68 20.87 18.99
CA SER A 29 -7.67 20.97 17.52
C SER A 29 -7.17 19.69 16.85
N LEU A 30 -6.18 19.02 17.44
CA LEU A 30 -5.67 17.73 16.94
C LEU A 30 -6.72 16.62 17.08
N LEU A 31 -7.49 16.62 18.17
CA LEU A 31 -8.57 15.63 18.38
C LEU A 31 -9.79 15.85 17.47
N LEU A 32 -9.93 17.04 16.87
CA LEU A 32 -11.04 17.39 15.98
C LEU A 32 -10.70 17.22 14.50
N GLN A 33 -9.50 16.73 14.16
CA GLN A 33 -9.19 16.43 12.76
C GLN A 33 -10.02 15.22 12.29
N PRO A 34 -10.66 15.30 11.12
CA PRO A 34 -11.41 14.17 10.60
C PRO A 34 -10.49 12.99 10.32
N SER A 35 -11.02 11.78 10.54
CA SER A 35 -10.33 10.53 10.24
C SER A 35 -9.93 10.51 8.75
N PRO A 36 -8.68 10.16 8.41
CA PRO A 36 -8.29 10.03 7.01
C PRO A 36 -9.09 8.90 6.37
N LEU A 37 -9.57 9.13 5.15
CA LEU A 37 -10.15 8.07 4.32
C LEU A 37 -9.08 7.43 3.46
N ILE A 38 -9.25 6.16 3.15
CA ILE A 38 -8.43 5.39 2.23
C ILE A 38 -9.36 4.89 1.12
N GLY A 39 -8.96 5.12 -0.13
CA GLY A 39 -9.70 4.64 -1.29
C GLY A 39 -8.79 4.30 -2.45
N ILE A 40 -9.26 3.40 -3.31
CA ILE A 40 -8.58 3.04 -4.56
C ILE A 40 -9.13 3.94 -5.65
N VAL A 41 -8.25 4.57 -6.40
CA VAL A 41 -8.61 5.44 -7.52
C VAL A 41 -9.21 4.57 -8.61
N ASP A 42 -10.52 4.62 -8.73
CA ASP A 42 -11.26 3.90 -9.76
C ASP A 42 -11.11 4.63 -11.09
N HIS A 43 -11.49 5.91 -11.15
CA HIS A 43 -11.53 6.70 -12.40
C HIS A 43 -11.09 8.15 -12.18
N LYS A 44 -10.58 8.79 -13.23
CA LYS A 44 -10.27 10.23 -13.23
C LYS A 44 -11.09 11.00 -14.25
N LYS A 45 -11.52 12.22 -13.90
CA LYS A 45 -12.26 13.09 -14.83
C LYS A 45 -11.99 14.57 -14.59
N ILE A 46 -11.86 15.33 -15.67
CA ILE A 46 -11.81 16.80 -15.65
C ILE A 46 -13.21 17.33 -15.98
N GLY A 47 -13.77 18.14 -15.09
CA GLY A 47 -15.04 18.83 -15.27
C GLY A 47 -14.83 20.29 -15.64
N GLN A 48 -15.68 20.81 -16.51
CA GLN A 48 -15.73 22.23 -16.88
C GLN A 48 -17.14 22.77 -16.66
N GLY A 49 -17.25 24.00 -16.18
CA GLY A 49 -18.52 24.67 -15.97
C GLY A 49 -18.34 26.16 -15.72
N THR A 50 -19.34 26.77 -15.09
CA THR A 50 -19.30 28.19 -14.71
C THR A 50 -19.67 28.34 -13.23
N ASP A 51 -18.99 29.24 -12.52
CA ASP A 51 -19.37 29.61 -11.16
C ASP A 51 -20.68 30.42 -11.12
N ARG A 52 -21.06 30.84 -9.90
CA ARG A 52 -22.26 31.69 -9.70
C ARG A 52 -22.17 33.06 -10.37
N ALA A 53 -20.97 33.53 -10.70
CA ALA A 53 -20.74 34.78 -11.42
C ALA A 53 -20.65 34.58 -12.95
N GLY A 54 -20.85 33.36 -13.44
CA GLY A 54 -20.74 33.01 -14.86
C GLY A 54 -19.30 32.90 -15.36
N GLN A 55 -18.30 32.93 -14.47
CA GLN A 55 -16.91 32.75 -14.84
C GLN A 55 -16.62 31.27 -15.07
N PRO A 56 -15.85 30.91 -16.10
CA PRO A 56 -15.51 29.51 -16.36
C PRO A 56 -14.67 28.94 -15.21
N VAL A 57 -15.02 27.74 -14.76
CA VAL A 57 -14.29 27.00 -13.72
C VAL A 57 -14.03 25.59 -14.22
N THR A 58 -12.83 25.11 -13.94
CA THR A 58 -12.43 23.71 -14.12
C THR A 58 -12.27 23.07 -12.75
N TRP A 59 -12.76 21.85 -12.59
CA TRP A 59 -12.54 21.07 -11.38
C TRP A 59 -12.04 19.67 -11.76
N TYR A 60 -11.16 19.14 -10.93
CA TYR A 60 -10.51 17.86 -11.15
C TYR A 60 -11.15 16.84 -10.19
N THR A 61 -11.68 15.75 -10.74
CA THR A 61 -12.36 14.73 -9.94
C THR A 61 -11.66 13.39 -10.02
N VAL A 62 -11.49 12.75 -8.87
CA VAL A 62 -11.06 11.35 -8.74
C VAL A 62 -12.19 10.55 -8.12
N SER A 63 -12.56 9.44 -8.74
CA SER A 63 -13.50 8.47 -8.16
C SER A 63 -12.71 7.51 -7.29
N LEU A 64 -13.05 7.43 -6.01
CA LEU A 64 -12.42 6.52 -5.05
C LEU A 64 -13.40 5.40 -4.69
N TRP A 65 -12.97 4.16 -4.87
CA TRP A 65 -13.59 3.01 -4.23
C TRP A 65 -13.13 2.94 -2.77
N LEU A 66 -14.04 3.18 -1.83
CA LEU A 66 -13.71 3.42 -0.43
C LEU A 66 -13.31 2.12 0.30
N VAL A 67 -12.13 2.13 0.91
CA VAL A 67 -11.63 1.05 1.79
C VAL A 67 -11.96 1.35 3.25
N THR A 68 -12.10 2.63 3.61
CA THR A 68 -12.59 3.09 4.92
C THR A 68 -13.81 3.99 4.76
N GLU A 69 -14.60 4.15 5.81
CA GLU A 69 -15.74 5.06 5.79
C GLU A 69 -15.28 6.53 5.66
N ASP A 70 -16.08 7.34 4.96
CA ASP A 70 -15.96 8.80 4.97
C ASP A 70 -16.95 9.35 6.00
N GLU A 71 -16.49 9.51 7.24
CA GLU A 71 -17.32 9.99 8.36
C GLU A 71 -17.85 11.42 8.14
N VAL A 72 -17.15 12.23 7.34
CA VAL A 72 -17.50 13.64 7.11
C VAL A 72 -18.68 13.75 6.16
N ASN A 73 -18.70 12.94 5.09
CA ASN A 73 -19.76 12.95 4.09
C ASN A 73 -20.80 11.82 4.28
N GLY A 74 -20.52 10.87 5.19
CA GLY A 74 -21.42 9.77 5.55
C GLY A 74 -21.40 8.61 4.55
N TYR A 75 -20.27 8.34 3.91
CA TYR A 75 -20.14 7.26 2.93
C TYR A 75 -19.55 5.99 3.51
N ALA A 76 -20.10 4.84 3.10
CA ALA A 76 -19.72 3.54 3.60
C ALA A 76 -18.56 2.92 2.79
N VAL A 77 -17.89 1.94 3.41
CA VAL A 77 -16.88 1.10 2.75
C VAL A 77 -17.49 0.32 1.58
N GLY A 78 -16.72 0.17 0.50
CA GLY A 78 -17.06 -0.67 -0.65
C GLY A 78 -17.84 0.03 -1.76
N GLU A 79 -18.16 1.31 -1.59
CA GLU A 79 -18.82 2.14 -2.60
C GLU A 79 -17.81 3.06 -3.31
N THR A 80 -18.12 3.46 -4.55
CA THR A 80 -17.29 4.38 -5.34
C THR A 80 -17.90 5.78 -5.34
N PHE A 81 -17.13 6.78 -4.93
CA PHE A 81 -17.56 8.19 -4.90
C PHE A 81 -16.56 9.12 -5.59
N ALA A 82 -17.09 10.13 -6.27
CA ALA A 82 -16.29 11.16 -6.94
C ALA A 82 -15.98 12.30 -5.98
N TYR A 83 -14.68 12.59 -5.83
CA TYR A 83 -14.16 13.67 -5.01
C TYR A 83 -13.42 14.69 -5.87
N ILE A 84 -13.53 15.96 -5.49
CA ILE A 84 -12.79 17.06 -6.09
C ILE A 84 -11.43 17.16 -5.40
N VAL A 85 -10.37 17.20 -6.19
CA VAL A 85 -8.98 17.37 -5.78
C VAL A 85 -8.38 18.62 -6.44
N ASP A 86 -7.25 19.07 -5.92
CA ASP A 86 -6.47 20.13 -6.56
C ASP A 86 -5.79 19.62 -7.85
N GLU A 87 -5.48 20.54 -8.76
CA GLU A 87 -4.85 20.22 -10.06
C GLU A 87 -3.51 19.51 -9.90
N GLU A 88 -2.72 19.91 -8.91
CA GLU A 88 -1.41 19.35 -8.62
C GLU A 88 -1.51 17.87 -8.20
N ASP A 89 -2.44 17.53 -7.30
CA ASP A 89 -2.68 16.15 -6.88
C ASP A 89 -3.27 15.32 -8.02
N TYR A 90 -4.22 15.90 -8.76
CA TYR A 90 -4.81 15.23 -9.92
C TYR A 90 -3.76 14.82 -10.95
N GLY A 91 -2.72 15.64 -11.16
CA GLY A 91 -1.62 15.33 -12.07
C GLY A 91 -0.70 14.19 -11.58
N GLN A 92 -0.73 13.85 -10.29
CA GLN A 92 0.15 12.84 -9.68
C GLN A 92 -0.52 11.50 -9.44
N ILE A 93 -1.85 11.49 -9.34
CA ILE A 93 -2.67 10.29 -9.10
C ILE A 93 -2.87 9.53 -10.42
N GLU A 94 -2.75 8.21 -10.41
CA GLU A 94 -3.15 7.34 -11.52
C GLU A 94 -4.31 6.41 -11.12
N GLU A 95 -5.07 5.93 -12.12
CA GLU A 95 -6.11 4.93 -11.89
C GLU A 95 -5.48 3.63 -11.34
N GLY A 96 -6.07 3.10 -10.26
CA GLY A 96 -5.59 1.96 -9.51
C GLY A 96 -4.71 2.31 -8.30
N ASP A 97 -4.24 3.55 -8.16
CA ASP A 97 -3.48 3.98 -6.98
C ASP A 97 -4.34 3.91 -5.71
N VAL A 98 -3.71 3.72 -4.56
CA VAL A 98 -4.37 3.88 -3.27
C VAL A 98 -4.09 5.27 -2.74
N ALA A 99 -5.14 6.05 -2.60
CA ALA A 99 -5.09 7.40 -2.06
C ALA A 99 -5.53 7.38 -0.59
N LYS A 100 -4.70 7.97 0.27
CA LYS A 100 -5.08 8.34 1.63
C LYS A 100 -5.29 9.85 1.67
N ALA A 101 -6.48 10.25 2.09
CA ALA A 101 -6.93 11.63 1.97
C ALA A 101 -7.67 12.09 3.22
N ILE A 102 -7.69 13.40 3.45
CA ILE A 102 -8.53 14.03 4.47
C ILE A 102 -9.84 14.47 3.80
N PRO A 103 -11.00 13.90 4.18
CA PRO A 103 -12.26 14.38 3.66
C PRO A 103 -12.56 15.79 4.12
N LEU A 104 -12.95 16.63 3.16
CA LEU A 104 -13.50 17.95 3.37
C LEU A 104 -14.99 17.94 3.00
N ARG A 105 -15.69 19.01 3.34
CA ARG A 105 -17.09 19.19 2.91
C ARG A 105 -17.17 19.45 1.41
N ASP A 106 -18.38 19.30 0.87
CA ASP A 106 -18.70 19.56 -0.54
C ASP A 106 -17.90 18.65 -1.50
N PHE A 107 -17.75 17.38 -1.14
CA PHE A 107 -17.09 16.35 -1.95
C PHE A 107 -15.61 16.65 -2.25
N LYS A 108 -14.94 17.47 -1.44
CA LYS A 108 -13.51 17.75 -1.60
C LYS A 108 -12.68 16.82 -0.73
N ILE A 109 -11.47 16.51 -1.19
CA ILE A 109 -10.47 15.80 -0.39
C ILE A 109 -9.11 16.49 -0.53
N ASP A 110 -8.31 16.41 0.52
CA ASP A 110 -6.90 16.80 0.52
C ASP A 110 -6.04 15.53 0.54
N ILE A 111 -5.21 15.33 -0.48
CA ILE A 111 -4.45 14.09 -0.65
C ILE A 111 -3.20 14.15 0.22
N VAL A 112 -3.13 13.24 1.20
CA VAL A 112 -2.00 13.19 2.14
C VAL A 112 -0.90 12.28 1.62
N GLU A 113 -1.29 11.17 1.00
CA GLU A 113 -0.38 10.11 0.60
C GLU A 113 -0.97 9.33 -0.57
N ILE A 114 -0.14 9.05 -1.57
CA ILE A 114 -0.47 8.23 -2.75
C ILE A 114 0.45 7.01 -2.73
N VAL A 115 -0.13 5.82 -2.60
CA VAL A 115 0.57 4.56 -2.78
C VAL A 115 0.30 4.09 -4.20
N ARG A 116 1.32 4.19 -5.05
CA ARG A 116 1.16 3.90 -6.49
C ARG A 116 0.90 2.43 -6.74
N LYS A 117 -0.01 2.13 -7.69
CA LYS A 117 -0.13 0.81 -8.31
C LYS A 117 1.13 0.54 -9.13
N THR A 118 2.16 0.06 -8.45
CA THR A 118 3.33 -0.46 -9.14
C THR A 118 3.05 -1.92 -9.45
N GLU A 119 3.14 -2.31 -10.71
CA GLU A 119 3.01 -3.72 -11.07
C GLU A 119 4.11 -4.51 -10.33
N PRO A 120 3.75 -5.48 -9.49
CA PRO A 120 4.76 -6.27 -8.79
C PRO A 120 5.59 -7.03 -9.81
N SER A 121 6.90 -6.81 -9.76
CA SER A 121 7.86 -7.58 -10.52
C SER A 121 8.10 -8.93 -9.83
N ILE A 122 8.20 -10.00 -10.63
CA ILE A 122 8.50 -11.35 -10.14
C ILE A 122 9.77 -11.80 -10.82
N SER A 123 10.77 -12.17 -10.03
CA SER A 123 12.04 -12.67 -10.55
C SER A 123 12.56 -13.83 -9.71
N ILE A 124 13.20 -14.80 -10.37
CA ILE A 124 13.96 -15.85 -9.71
C ILE A 124 15.34 -15.31 -9.39
N VAL A 125 15.66 -15.18 -8.10
CA VAL A 125 16.99 -14.81 -7.62
C VAL A 125 17.92 -16.01 -7.74
N ARG A 126 17.43 -17.20 -7.39
CA ARG A 126 18.19 -18.44 -7.36
C ARG A 126 17.27 -19.65 -7.47
N SER A 127 17.70 -20.69 -8.16
CA SER A 127 17.01 -21.99 -8.18
C SER A 127 18.03 -23.10 -8.28
N ASP A 128 18.22 -23.83 -7.19
CA ASP A 128 19.26 -24.86 -7.05
C ASP A 128 18.62 -26.19 -6.62
N GLY A 129 19.01 -27.28 -7.26
CA GLY A 129 18.65 -28.62 -6.81
C GLY A 129 19.78 -29.30 -6.03
N LYS A 130 19.39 -30.11 -5.05
CA LYS A 130 20.30 -30.90 -4.20
C LYS A 130 19.68 -32.26 -3.90
N CYS A 131 20.51 -33.30 -3.75
CA CYS A 131 20.02 -34.58 -3.24
C CYS A 131 19.52 -34.39 -1.79
N GLY A 132 18.37 -34.98 -1.49
CA GLY A 132 17.71 -34.81 -0.21
C GLY A 132 16.26 -35.25 -0.30
N ASP A 133 15.71 -35.61 0.85
CA ASP A 133 14.31 -35.98 0.95
C ASP A 133 13.50 -34.81 1.54
N LEU A 134 12.30 -34.63 1.00
CA LEU A 134 11.34 -33.64 1.45
C LEU A 134 9.96 -34.28 1.36
N GLU A 135 9.31 -34.44 2.51
CA GLU A 135 8.01 -35.12 2.57
C GLU A 135 6.91 -34.33 1.85
N LYS A 136 6.96 -32.99 1.92
CA LYS A 136 5.95 -32.09 1.36
C LYS A 136 6.58 -30.78 0.86
N PRO A 137 6.04 -30.19 -0.21
CA PRO A 137 6.44 -28.86 -0.62
C PRO A 137 6.31 -27.83 0.50
N LEU A 138 7.22 -26.86 0.52
CA LEU A 138 7.25 -25.80 1.52
C LEU A 138 7.32 -24.43 0.83
N LEU A 139 6.58 -23.48 1.36
CA LEU A 139 6.67 -22.07 0.99
C LEU A 139 6.87 -21.24 2.25
N ALA A 140 7.93 -20.45 2.26
CA ALA A 140 8.21 -19.48 3.32
C ALA A 140 8.49 -18.11 2.69
N PHE A 141 8.35 -17.05 3.48
CA PHE A 141 8.65 -15.71 3.02
C PHE A 141 9.39 -14.89 4.07
N GLU A 142 10.13 -13.90 3.59
CA GLU A 142 10.80 -12.88 4.38
C GLU A 142 10.61 -11.53 3.70
N ARG A 143 10.34 -10.47 4.48
CA ARG A 143 10.11 -9.13 3.94
C ARG A 143 11.41 -8.35 3.83
N GLU A 144 11.68 -7.79 2.66
CA GLU A 144 12.85 -6.98 2.33
C GLU A 144 12.40 -5.61 1.77
N GLY A 145 12.07 -4.68 2.66
CA GLY A 145 11.51 -3.38 2.28
C GLY A 145 10.11 -3.53 1.68
N GLU A 146 9.92 -3.02 0.47
CA GLU A 146 8.67 -3.16 -0.31
C GLU A 146 8.59 -4.51 -1.06
N ASN A 147 9.68 -5.29 -1.07
CA ASN A 147 9.74 -6.59 -1.72
C ASN A 147 9.59 -7.73 -0.72
N VAL A 148 9.22 -8.89 -1.23
CA VAL A 148 9.12 -10.13 -0.49
C VAL A 148 10.03 -11.16 -1.14
N ILE A 149 10.85 -11.79 -0.31
CA ILE A 149 11.69 -12.92 -0.70
C ILE A 149 10.96 -14.19 -0.34
N LEU A 150 10.52 -14.94 -1.36
CA LEU A 150 9.87 -16.23 -1.17
C LEU A 150 10.90 -17.35 -1.32
N ARG A 151 10.83 -18.35 -0.44
CA ARG A 151 11.57 -19.60 -0.54
C ARG A 151 10.59 -20.72 -0.78
N TYR A 152 10.59 -21.25 -2.00
CA TYR A 152 9.79 -22.39 -2.42
C TYR A 152 10.67 -23.63 -2.53
N LEU A 153 10.23 -24.73 -1.91
CA LEU A 153 10.91 -26.02 -1.97
C LEU A 153 9.91 -27.08 -2.42
N GLU A 154 10.30 -27.88 -3.41
CA GLU A 154 9.57 -29.09 -3.81
C GLU A 154 10.50 -30.27 -4.04
N SER A 155 9.94 -31.47 -3.97
CA SER A 155 10.65 -32.72 -4.24
C SER A 155 10.73 -32.96 -5.73
N ALA A 156 11.91 -33.39 -6.20
CA ALA A 156 12.15 -33.71 -7.59
C ALA A 156 12.89 -35.05 -7.72
N ASN A 157 12.54 -35.82 -8.75
CA ASN A 157 13.17 -37.10 -9.02
C ASN A 157 14.63 -36.98 -9.49
N VAL A 158 15.06 -35.76 -9.84
CA VAL A 158 16.39 -35.44 -10.33
C VAL A 158 16.74 -34.02 -9.86
N PRO A 159 17.88 -33.78 -9.20
CA PRO A 159 18.24 -32.45 -8.69
C PRO A 159 18.85 -31.52 -9.76
N CYS A 160 19.05 -31.97 -11.00
CA CYS A 160 19.56 -31.11 -12.08
C CYS A 160 18.48 -30.34 -12.82
N TYR A 161 17.30 -30.21 -12.23
CA TYR A 161 16.28 -29.28 -12.71
C TYR A 161 16.42 -27.95 -11.97
N ARG A 162 15.99 -26.88 -12.64
CA ARG A 162 15.74 -25.59 -12.01
C ARG A 162 14.31 -25.19 -12.27
N HIS A 163 13.74 -24.42 -11.36
CA HIS A 163 12.49 -23.76 -11.64
C HIS A 163 12.70 -22.62 -12.62
N VAL A 164 11.74 -22.46 -13.51
CA VAL A 164 11.53 -21.25 -14.30
C VAL A 164 10.09 -20.80 -14.13
N ILE A 165 9.84 -19.51 -14.28
CA ILE A 165 8.49 -18.95 -14.25
C ILE A 165 7.78 -19.40 -15.53
N ASP A 166 6.73 -20.19 -15.38
CA ASP A 166 5.87 -20.57 -16.51
C ASP A 166 4.77 -19.53 -16.70
N LYS A 167 4.14 -19.10 -15.60
CA LYS A 167 3.06 -18.13 -15.60
C LYS A 167 3.06 -17.32 -14.30
N SER A 168 2.72 -16.05 -14.41
CA SER A 168 2.37 -15.20 -13.28
C SER A 168 1.07 -14.46 -13.56
N VAL A 169 0.14 -14.48 -12.62
CA VAL A 169 -1.12 -13.75 -12.69
C VAL A 169 -1.24 -12.86 -11.48
N ILE A 170 -1.53 -11.58 -11.71
CA ILE A 170 -1.83 -10.61 -10.65
C ILE A 170 -3.32 -10.31 -10.78
N LEU A 171 -4.09 -10.63 -9.74
CA LEU A 171 -5.52 -10.32 -9.71
C LEU A 171 -5.72 -8.91 -9.16
N GLU A 172 -6.43 -8.09 -9.93
CA GLU A 172 -6.73 -6.69 -9.63
C GLU A 172 -7.80 -6.55 -8.53
N ARG A 173 -7.48 -7.04 -7.33
CA ARG A 173 -8.21 -6.77 -6.09
C ARG A 173 -7.25 -6.15 -5.08
N TRP A 174 -7.77 -5.52 -4.02
CA TRP A 174 -6.91 -4.95 -2.98
C TRP A 174 -7.22 -5.56 -1.60
N PRO A 175 -6.21 -6.07 -0.87
CA PRO A 175 -4.84 -6.33 -1.31
C PRO A 175 -4.76 -7.34 -2.48
N PRO A 176 -3.73 -7.25 -3.34
CA PRO A 176 -3.64 -8.11 -4.53
C PRO A 176 -3.48 -9.59 -4.19
N ILE A 177 -3.89 -10.45 -5.14
CA ILE A 177 -3.44 -11.84 -5.18
C ILE A 177 -2.41 -11.97 -6.29
N ILE A 178 -1.30 -12.61 -5.99
CA ILE A 178 -0.27 -12.96 -6.95
C ILE A 178 -0.19 -14.48 -7.02
N ASP A 179 -0.50 -15.05 -8.18
CA ASP A 179 -0.38 -16.48 -8.45
C ASP A 179 0.81 -16.74 -9.38
N ILE A 180 1.76 -17.55 -8.91
CA ILE A 180 3.02 -17.85 -9.58
C ILE A 180 3.05 -19.36 -9.84
N THR A 181 3.06 -19.72 -11.11
CA THR A 181 3.28 -21.09 -11.56
C THR A 181 4.73 -21.25 -12.01
N LEU A 182 5.45 -22.15 -11.35
CA LEU A 182 6.79 -22.56 -11.71
C LEU A 182 6.73 -23.90 -12.43
N LYS A 183 7.59 -24.07 -13.44
CA LYS A 183 7.86 -25.37 -14.07
C LYS A 183 9.33 -25.73 -13.93
N LEU A 184 9.62 -27.02 -14.07
CA LEU A 184 10.98 -27.53 -14.05
C LEU A 184 11.58 -27.55 -15.47
N GLU A 185 12.79 -27.01 -15.60
CA GLU A 185 13.61 -27.12 -16.81
C GLU A 185 14.93 -27.78 -16.49
N SER A 186 15.36 -28.72 -17.35
CA SER A 186 16.62 -29.41 -17.18
C SER A 186 17.78 -28.44 -17.36
N THR A 187 18.75 -28.51 -16.45
CA THR A 187 19.98 -27.70 -16.52
C THR A 187 21.15 -28.45 -17.16
N SER A 188 21.04 -29.77 -17.33
CA SER A 188 22.11 -30.60 -17.90
C SER A 188 21.56 -31.91 -18.45
N ASP A 189 22.18 -32.39 -19.53
CA ASP A 189 21.83 -33.68 -20.16
C ASP A 189 22.30 -34.88 -19.32
N VAL A 190 23.29 -34.68 -18.46
CA VAL A 190 23.84 -35.69 -17.55
C VAL A 190 23.58 -35.25 -16.11
N CYS A 191 22.83 -36.06 -15.36
CA CYS A 191 22.55 -35.82 -13.96
C CYS A 191 22.73 -37.07 -13.11
N VAL A 192 23.07 -36.86 -11.84
CA VAL A 192 23.01 -37.91 -10.83
C VAL A 192 21.55 -38.18 -10.49
N GLU A 193 21.10 -39.43 -10.70
CA GLU A 193 19.77 -39.88 -10.29
C GLU A 193 19.74 -40.09 -8.78
N CYS A 194 19.17 -39.13 -8.06
CA CYS A 194 18.86 -39.21 -6.65
C CYS A 194 17.50 -38.55 -6.40
N ILE A 195 16.79 -38.99 -5.35
CA ILE A 195 15.67 -38.21 -4.82
C ILE A 195 16.26 -36.90 -4.32
N GLY A 196 15.78 -35.81 -4.89
CA GLY A 196 16.28 -34.47 -4.65
C GLY A 196 15.20 -33.51 -4.24
N THR A 197 15.65 -32.32 -3.87
CA THR A 197 14.83 -31.16 -3.58
C THR A 197 15.33 -30.02 -4.44
N ILE A 198 14.41 -29.19 -4.93
CA ILE A 198 14.75 -27.98 -5.65
C ILE A 198 14.27 -26.80 -4.82
N GLU A 199 15.22 -25.96 -4.43
CA GLU A 199 14.97 -24.73 -3.68
C GLU A 199 15.02 -23.54 -4.63
N THR A 200 13.92 -22.79 -4.68
CA THR A 200 13.83 -21.55 -5.46
C THR A 200 13.61 -20.37 -4.53
N VAL A 201 14.44 -19.35 -4.74
CA VAL A 201 14.31 -18.04 -4.10
C VAL A 201 13.72 -17.08 -5.13
N LEU A 202 12.50 -16.61 -4.87
CA LEU A 202 11.83 -15.60 -5.68
C LEU A 202 11.94 -14.24 -4.98
N ARG A 203 12.06 -13.17 -5.76
CA ARG A 203 11.81 -11.81 -5.32
C ARG A 203 10.53 -11.33 -5.98
N VAL A 204 9.56 -10.95 -5.16
CA VAL A 204 8.26 -10.44 -5.59
C VAL A 204 8.06 -9.06 -5.00
N GLY A 205 7.89 -8.05 -5.84
CA GLY A 205 7.60 -6.70 -5.33
C GLY A 205 7.67 -5.58 -6.35
N PRO A 206 7.17 -4.40 -5.98
CA PRO A 206 6.68 -4.07 -4.62
C PRO A 206 5.29 -4.67 -4.32
N VAL A 207 5.02 -5.04 -3.05
CA VAL A 207 3.72 -5.59 -2.61
C VAL A 207 3.24 -4.98 -1.28
N PRO A 208 1.96 -4.60 -1.15
CA PRO A 208 1.40 -4.08 0.10
C PRO A 208 1.11 -5.18 1.12
N ASP A 209 0.88 -4.79 2.38
CA ASP A 209 0.46 -5.68 3.46
C ASP A 209 -0.91 -6.30 3.17
N GLY A 210 -1.07 -7.56 3.57
CA GLY A 210 -2.24 -8.38 3.29
C GLY A 210 -2.24 -9.03 1.91
N THR A 211 -1.21 -8.82 1.08
CA THR A 211 -1.08 -9.46 -0.23
C THR A 211 -0.99 -10.98 -0.08
N GLU A 212 -1.81 -11.70 -0.83
CA GLU A 212 -1.79 -13.17 -0.87
C GLU A 212 -0.92 -13.61 -2.05
N ILE A 213 0.18 -14.32 -1.78
CA ILE A 213 1.07 -14.84 -2.82
C ILE A 213 1.00 -16.37 -2.83
N THR A 214 0.64 -16.94 -3.98
CA THR A 214 0.55 -18.37 -4.21
C THR A 214 1.65 -18.82 -5.16
N VAL A 215 2.39 -19.87 -4.79
CA VAL A 215 3.41 -20.50 -5.62
C VAL A 215 3.10 -21.97 -5.75
N ASN A 216 2.79 -22.43 -6.97
CA ASN A 216 2.41 -23.83 -7.24
C ASN A 216 1.35 -24.38 -6.28
N GLY A 217 0.34 -23.56 -5.93
CA GLY A 217 -0.77 -23.93 -5.06
C GLY A 217 -0.50 -23.85 -3.54
N LEU A 218 0.71 -23.45 -3.12
CA LEU A 218 0.99 -23.07 -1.73
C LEU A 218 0.86 -21.57 -1.57
N SER A 219 0.15 -21.11 -0.54
CA SER A 219 -0.15 -19.68 -0.35
C SER A 219 0.44 -19.13 0.96
N VAL A 220 0.88 -17.88 0.92
CA VAL A 220 1.29 -17.07 2.08
C VAL A 220 0.64 -15.70 2.01
N THR A 221 0.37 -15.10 3.18
CA THR A 221 -0.11 -13.71 3.30
C THR A 221 1.02 -12.88 3.90
N VAL A 222 1.40 -11.81 3.21
CA VAL A 222 2.56 -10.96 3.53
C VAL A 222 2.15 -9.66 4.22
#